data_AF-A0A9W6YVH6-F1
#
_entry.id   AF-A0A9W6YVH6-F1
#
_cell.length_a   1.000
_cell.length_b   1.000
_cell.length_c   1.000
_cell.angle_alpha   90.00
_cell.angle_beta   90.00
_cell.angle_gamma   90.00
#
_symmetry.space_group_name_H-M   'P 1'
#
loop_
_entity.id
_entity.type
_entity.pdbx_description
1 polymer ?
#
loop_
_entity_poly.entity_id
_entity_poly.type
_entity_poly.pdbx_seq_one_letter_code
_entity_poly.pdbx_strand_id
1 'polypeptide(L)'
;MSSTSQTIHKSVLDPTKPIRVQMEALIRAKQAEITAGLETQETKKGVKFHADEWTRDTPNGKGKGGGGRSMVIQGGETFEKGGVNISIVHGELTPAALISMKANHKSFRINTKKGENGDKDDDDDELLPKRFFAAGLSMVIHPVNPHCPTTHLNYRYFEVGRRAGQGEDEDELEEPECWCIG
;
A
#
# COMPACT_ATOMS: atom_id res chain seq x y z
N MET A 1 -7.05 28.25 22.11
CA MET A 1 -6.09 27.13 22.24
C MET A 1 -6.11 26.29 20.96
N SER A 2 -5.59 26.83 19.85
CA SER A 2 -5.57 26.17 18.54
C SER A 2 -4.14 26.24 17.99
N SER A 3 -3.30 25.24 18.28
CA SER A 3 -1.91 25.24 17.82
C SER A 3 -1.26 23.86 17.65
N THR A 4 -1.99 22.74 17.81
CA THR A 4 -1.36 21.41 17.80
C THR A 4 -1.50 20.66 16.46
N SER A 5 -2.39 21.09 15.55
CA SER A 5 -2.70 20.33 14.33
C SER A 5 -1.76 20.64 13.13
N GLN A 6 -1.00 21.74 13.16
CA GLN A 6 -0.26 22.21 11.97
C GLN A 6 1.18 21.68 11.84
N THR A 7 1.73 21.02 12.87
CA THR A 7 3.17 20.68 12.92
C THR A 7 3.51 19.31 12.33
N ILE A 8 2.54 18.39 12.18
CA ILE A 8 2.83 17.01 11.73
C ILE A 8 3.13 16.95 10.21
N HIS A 9 2.54 17.84 9.41
CA HIS A 9 2.49 17.69 7.95
C HIS A 9 3.83 17.86 7.20
N LYS A 10 4.82 18.56 7.76
CA LYS A 10 6.12 18.76 7.07
C LYS A 10 7.14 17.63 7.31
N SER A 11 6.94 16.77 8.30
CA SER A 11 7.99 15.83 8.73
C SER A 11 7.96 14.46 8.07
N VAL A 12 6.79 14.02 7.58
CA VAL A 12 6.60 12.65 7.07
C VAL A 12 6.93 12.53 5.59
N LEU A 13 6.76 13.61 4.82
CA LEU A 13 7.02 13.65 3.38
C LEU A 13 8.36 14.33 3.12
N ASP A 14 9.30 13.57 2.57
CA ASP A 14 10.62 14.02 2.20
C ASP A 14 10.79 13.84 0.69
N PRO A 15 10.78 14.92 -0.11
CA PRO A 15 10.81 14.84 -1.57
C PRO A 15 12.12 14.26 -2.11
N THR A 16 13.16 14.12 -1.28
CA THR A 16 14.43 13.47 -1.66
C THR A 16 14.34 11.94 -1.61
N LYS A 17 13.29 11.38 -1.01
CA LYS A 17 13.09 9.93 -0.88
C LYS A 17 12.13 9.40 -1.95
N PRO A 18 12.27 8.12 -2.36
CA PRO A 18 11.31 7.47 -3.22
C PRO A 18 9.87 7.56 -2.67
N ILE A 19 8.88 7.71 -3.56
CA ILE A 19 7.47 7.86 -3.18
C ILE A 19 6.98 6.66 -2.35
N ARG A 20 7.42 5.43 -2.65
CA ARG A 20 7.15 4.24 -1.82
C ARG A 20 7.46 4.43 -0.33
N VAL A 21 8.61 5.05 -0.01
CA VAL A 21 9.06 5.29 1.38
C VAL A 21 8.20 6.37 2.02
N GLN A 22 7.93 7.45 1.28
CA GLN A 22 7.07 8.54 1.76
C GLN A 22 5.63 8.05 2.02
N MET A 23 5.08 7.24 1.13
CA MET A 23 3.74 6.70 1.25
C MET A 23 3.62 5.73 2.44
N GLU A 24 4.59 4.83 2.63
CA GLU A 24 4.61 3.95 3.81
C GLU A 24 4.61 4.77 5.11
N ALA A 25 5.49 5.78 5.20
CA ALA A 25 5.55 6.66 6.36
C ALA A 25 4.21 7.39 6.58
N LEU A 26 3.58 7.88 5.51
CA LEU A 26 2.29 8.56 5.54
C LEU A 26 1.18 7.65 6.07
N ILE A 27 1.02 6.44 5.52
CA ILE A 27 -0.07 5.54 5.94
C ILE A 27 0.12 5.06 7.38
N ARG A 28 1.36 4.83 7.84
CA ARG A 28 1.63 4.48 9.24
C ARG A 28 1.28 5.62 10.19
N ALA A 29 1.68 6.85 9.84
CA ALA A 29 1.34 8.04 10.62
C ALA A 29 -0.18 8.26 10.67
N LYS A 30 -0.87 8.13 9.52
CA LYS A 30 -2.32 8.31 9.45
C LYS A 30 -3.11 7.19 10.10
N GLN A 31 -2.64 5.94 10.08
CA GLN A 31 -3.26 4.87 10.87
C GLN A 31 -3.25 5.25 12.35
N ALA A 32 -2.09 5.64 12.90
CA ALA A 32 -1.95 6.02 14.30
C ALA A 32 -2.81 7.24 14.66
N GLU A 33 -2.80 8.28 13.82
CA GLU A 33 -3.60 9.50 14.01
C GLU A 33 -5.10 9.21 14.00
N ILE A 34 -5.58 8.43 13.02
CA ILE A 34 -6.99 8.08 12.87
C ILE A 34 -7.45 7.21 14.05
N THR A 35 -6.71 6.16 14.40
CA THR A 35 -7.10 5.28 15.52
C THR A 35 -7.13 6.03 16.84
N ALA A 36 -6.12 6.88 17.11
CA ALA A 36 -6.11 7.72 18.31
C ALA A 36 -7.28 8.71 18.32
N GLY A 37 -7.57 9.34 17.18
CA GLY A 37 -8.70 10.25 17.03
C GLY A 37 -10.05 9.57 17.28
N LEU A 38 -10.27 8.39 16.72
CA LEU A 38 -11.48 7.60 16.94
C LEU A 38 -11.60 7.15 18.41
N GLU A 39 -10.51 6.72 19.05
CA GLU A 39 -10.53 6.35 20.48
C GLU A 39 -10.97 7.51 21.38
N THR A 40 -10.73 8.78 21.01
CA THR A 40 -11.24 9.92 21.80
C THR A 40 -12.76 10.06 21.78
N GLN A 41 -13.42 9.46 20.78
CA GLN A 41 -14.87 9.48 20.61
C GLN A 41 -15.54 8.24 21.24
N GLU A 42 -14.77 7.24 21.66
CA GLU A 42 -15.31 6.06 22.34
C GLU A 42 -15.54 6.36 23.82
N THR A 43 -16.78 6.20 24.29
CA THR A 43 -17.18 6.50 25.67
C THR A 43 -16.98 5.32 26.61
N LYS A 44 -16.98 4.09 26.08
CA LYS A 44 -16.80 2.88 26.88
C LYS A 44 -15.35 2.72 27.31
N LYS A 45 -15.12 2.80 28.62
CA LYS A 45 -13.78 2.62 29.21
C LYS A 45 -13.18 1.26 28.85
N GLY A 46 -11.92 1.27 28.43
CA GLY A 46 -11.14 0.07 28.13
C GLY A 46 -11.33 -0.49 26.72
N VAL A 47 -12.26 0.04 25.92
CA VAL A 47 -12.38 -0.30 24.49
C VAL A 47 -11.40 0.53 23.69
N LYS A 48 -10.50 -0.13 22.97
CA LYS A 48 -9.44 0.47 22.16
C LYS A 48 -9.22 -0.35 20.90
N PHE A 49 -8.45 0.20 19.95
CA PHE A 49 -7.98 -0.58 18.83
C PHE A 49 -6.96 -1.62 19.28
N HIS A 50 -7.16 -2.86 18.86
CA HIS A 50 -6.21 -3.96 19.00
C HIS A 50 -5.38 -4.08 17.73
N ALA A 51 -4.06 -4.11 17.91
CA ALA A 51 -3.10 -4.26 16.81
C ALA A 51 -2.85 -5.74 16.54
N ASP A 52 -2.86 -6.10 15.26
CA ASP A 52 -2.40 -7.38 14.76
C ASP A 52 -1.43 -7.13 13.60
N GLU A 53 -0.17 -7.51 13.81
CA GLU A 53 0.89 -7.36 12.81
C GLU A 53 1.15 -8.71 12.14
N TRP A 54 1.30 -8.67 10.83
CA TRP A 54 1.51 -9.87 10.05
C TRP A 54 2.50 -9.62 8.93
N THR A 55 3.18 -10.69 8.54
CA THR A 55 4.12 -10.73 7.42
C THR A 55 3.70 -11.80 6.45
N ARG A 56 4.17 -11.71 5.21
CA ARG A 56 4.05 -12.80 4.25
C ARG A 56 5.38 -13.06 3.57
N ASP A 57 5.51 -14.27 3.06
CA ASP A 57 6.59 -14.66 2.17
C ASP A 57 6.19 -14.44 0.70
N THR A 58 7.19 -14.41 -0.18
CA THR A 58 6.95 -14.40 -1.63
C THR A 58 6.35 -15.74 -2.10
N PRO A 59 5.58 -15.76 -3.20
CA PRO A 59 4.94 -16.99 -3.69
C PRO A 59 5.91 -18.13 -4.04
N ASN A 60 7.18 -17.81 -4.33
CA ASN A 60 8.23 -18.78 -4.63
C ASN A 60 9.02 -19.22 -3.38
N GLY A 61 8.62 -18.78 -2.18
CA GLY A 61 9.27 -19.07 -0.90
C GLY A 61 10.67 -18.46 -0.76
N LYS A 62 11.07 -17.57 -1.67
CA LYS A 62 12.39 -16.92 -1.66
C LYS A 62 12.21 -15.45 -1.32
N GLY A 63 12.24 -15.13 -0.03
CA GLY A 63 12.19 -13.76 0.50
C GLY A 63 10.83 -13.34 1.07
N LYS A 64 10.80 -12.12 1.61
CA LYS A 64 9.61 -11.53 2.21
C LYS A 64 8.74 -10.88 1.13
N GLY A 65 7.43 -11.13 1.16
CA GLY A 65 6.45 -10.50 0.28
C GLY A 65 5.80 -9.26 0.89
N GLY A 66 6.34 -8.74 1.99
CA GLY A 66 5.78 -7.61 2.74
C GLY A 66 4.94 -8.06 3.93
N GLY A 67 3.91 -7.28 4.28
CA GLY A 67 3.08 -7.50 5.45
C GLY A 67 2.08 -6.37 5.66
N GLY A 68 1.67 -6.19 6.92
CA GLY A 68 0.74 -5.14 7.29
C GLY A 68 0.49 -5.09 8.78
N ARG A 69 -0.35 -4.12 9.16
CA ARG A 69 -0.85 -3.96 10.52
C ARG A 69 -2.34 -3.69 10.46
N SER A 70 -3.11 -4.58 11.05
CA SER A 70 -4.55 -4.42 11.24
C SER A 70 -4.79 -3.78 12.60
N MET A 71 -5.64 -2.74 12.64
CA MET A 71 -6.11 -2.15 13.89
C MET A 71 -7.61 -2.35 13.96
N VAL A 72 -8.10 -3.12 14.94
CA VAL A 72 -9.53 -3.45 15.06
C VAL A 72 -10.09 -2.98 16.40
N ILE A 73 -11.23 -2.29 16.37
CA ILE A 73 -12.03 -1.94 17.53
C ILE A 73 -13.38 -2.66 17.44
N GLN A 74 -13.91 -3.17 18.55
CA GLN A 74 -15.19 -3.88 18.57
C GLN A 74 -15.84 -3.85 19.96
N GLY A 75 -17.17 -3.90 20.01
CA GLY A 75 -17.93 -3.97 21.27
C GLY A 75 -17.87 -2.68 22.10
N GLY A 76 -17.72 -1.53 21.43
CA GLY A 76 -17.79 -0.20 22.03
C GLY A 76 -19.22 0.28 22.26
N GLU A 77 -19.35 1.47 22.85
CA GLU A 77 -20.62 2.21 22.93
C GLU A 77 -20.79 3.17 21.75
N THR A 78 -19.68 3.71 21.24
CA THR A 78 -19.68 4.57 20.05
C THR A 78 -19.52 3.73 18.78
N PHE A 79 -18.56 2.81 18.77
CA PHE A 79 -18.26 1.97 17.62
C PHE A 79 -18.64 0.51 17.88
N GLU A 80 -19.58 -0.02 17.08
CA GLU A 80 -19.95 -1.43 17.12
C GLU A 80 -18.76 -2.28 16.67
N LYS A 81 -18.18 -1.89 15.53
CA LYS A 81 -17.01 -2.52 14.93
C LYS A 81 -16.30 -1.55 13.99
N GLY A 82 -14.98 -1.58 13.98
CA GLY A 82 -14.19 -0.77 13.06
C GLY A 82 -12.83 -1.39 12.78
N GLY A 83 -12.30 -1.10 11.60
CA GLY A 83 -10.97 -1.50 11.19
C GLY A 83 -10.24 -0.36 10.51
N VAL A 84 -8.98 -0.15 10.87
CA VAL A 84 -8.05 0.78 10.19
C VAL A 84 -6.80 -0.02 9.87
N ASN A 85 -6.68 -0.50 8.63
CA ASN A 85 -5.65 -1.45 8.25
C ASN A 85 -4.65 -0.80 7.31
N ILE A 86 -3.38 -1.15 7.46
CA ILE A 86 -2.33 -0.84 6.49
C ILE A 86 -1.72 -2.12 5.95
N SER A 87 -1.37 -2.08 4.66
CA SER A 87 -0.66 -3.16 3.98
C SER A 87 0.50 -2.55 3.20
N ILE A 88 1.68 -3.16 3.30
CA ILE A 88 2.88 -2.81 2.54
C ILE A 88 3.39 -4.09 1.91
N VAL A 89 3.44 -4.11 0.58
CA VAL A 89 3.41 -5.33 -0.22
C VAL A 89 4.41 -5.19 -1.34
N HIS A 90 5.24 -6.19 -1.54
CA HIS A 90 6.15 -6.23 -2.68
C HIS A 90 6.29 -7.66 -3.20
N GLY A 91 6.68 -7.78 -4.46
CA GLY A 91 6.87 -9.06 -5.12
C GLY A 91 7.07 -8.92 -6.62
N GLU A 92 6.91 -10.02 -7.33
CA GLU A 92 6.98 -10.06 -8.79
C GLU A 92 5.57 -10.21 -9.39
N LEU A 93 5.28 -9.46 -10.43
CA LEU A 93 4.03 -9.60 -11.17
C LEU A 93 4.12 -10.78 -12.13
N THR A 94 3.06 -11.59 -12.16
CA THR A 94 2.95 -12.65 -13.17
C THR A 94 2.63 -12.03 -14.54
N PRO A 95 2.98 -12.70 -15.66
CA PRO A 95 2.60 -12.24 -16.99
C PRO A 95 1.09 -12.01 -17.14
N ALA A 96 0.26 -12.86 -16.52
CA ALA A 96 -1.19 -12.69 -16.52
C ALA A 96 -1.64 -11.42 -15.77
N ALA A 97 -1.02 -11.11 -14.63
CA ALA A 97 -1.30 -9.87 -13.88
C ALA A 97 -0.91 -8.63 -14.70
N LEU A 98 0.27 -8.65 -15.34
CA LEU A 98 0.73 -7.58 -16.23
C LEU A 98 -0.25 -7.30 -17.37
N ILE A 99 -0.75 -8.35 -18.04
CA ILE A 99 -1.75 -8.24 -19.11
C ILE A 99 -3.06 -7.64 -18.58
N SER A 100 -3.54 -8.09 -17.42
CA SER A 100 -4.76 -7.56 -16.81
C SER A 100 -4.63 -6.08 -16.43
N MET A 101 -3.47 -5.68 -15.91
CA MET A 101 -3.20 -4.28 -15.55
C MET A 101 -3.13 -3.36 -16.76
N LYS A 102 -2.55 -3.82 -17.88
CA LYS A 102 -2.48 -3.03 -19.12
C LYS A 102 -3.84 -2.53 -19.59
N ALA A 103 -4.91 -3.31 -19.40
CA ALA A 103 -6.26 -2.92 -19.82
C ALA A 103 -6.73 -1.59 -19.18
N ASN A 104 -6.28 -1.30 -17.97
CA ASN A 104 -6.69 -0.13 -17.20
C ASN A 104 -5.56 0.91 -16.99
N HIS A 105 -4.34 0.61 -17.43
CA HIS A 105 -3.16 1.46 -17.23
C HIS A 105 -2.43 1.70 -18.56
N LYS A 106 -2.80 2.77 -19.28
CA LYS A 106 -2.25 3.10 -20.62
C LYS A 106 -0.74 3.34 -20.64
N SER A 107 -0.16 3.71 -19.50
CA SER A 107 1.29 3.94 -19.35
C SER A 107 2.09 2.63 -19.29
N PHE A 108 1.41 1.49 -19.19
CA PHE A 108 2.05 0.18 -19.09
C PHE A 108 2.48 -0.31 -20.48
N ARG A 109 3.78 -0.17 -20.78
CA ARG A 109 4.37 -0.71 -22.02
C ARG A 109 4.62 -2.21 -21.87
N ILE A 110 3.80 -3.01 -22.57
CA ILE A 110 4.02 -4.44 -22.83
C ILE A 110 3.65 -4.67 -24.31
N ASN A 111 4.57 -5.05 -25.18
CA ASN A 111 4.26 -5.68 -26.45
C ASN A 111 3.83 -7.11 -26.18
N THR A 112 2.68 -7.46 -26.75
CA THR A 112 2.11 -8.80 -26.68
C THR A 112 2.41 -9.60 -27.94
N LYS A 113 3.31 -9.12 -28.81
CA LYS A 113 3.65 -9.75 -30.08
C LYS A 113 5.02 -10.40 -29.97
N LYS A 114 5.06 -11.73 -30.00
CA LYS A 114 6.27 -12.46 -30.36
C LYS A 114 6.62 -12.03 -31.78
N GLY A 115 7.81 -11.45 -32.01
CA GLY A 115 8.24 -11.04 -33.35
C GLY A 115 8.01 -12.17 -34.35
N GLU A 116 7.16 -11.95 -35.35
CA GLU A 116 6.88 -12.94 -36.40
C GLU A 116 8.05 -13.06 -37.39
N ASN A 117 8.98 -12.11 -37.36
CA ASN A 117 10.20 -12.11 -38.15
C ASN A 117 11.37 -12.05 -37.17
N GLY A 118 12.29 -13.01 -37.25
CA GLY A 118 13.44 -13.17 -36.36
C GLY A 118 14.51 -12.07 -36.50
N ASP A 119 14.11 -10.82 -36.66
CA ASP A 119 14.97 -9.69 -36.39
C ASP A 119 15.15 -9.59 -34.88
N LYS A 120 16.41 -9.54 -34.45
CA LYS A 120 16.78 -9.28 -33.06
C LYS A 120 16.49 -7.81 -32.80
N ASP A 121 15.24 -7.48 -32.51
CA ASP A 121 14.93 -6.24 -31.83
C ASP A 121 15.51 -6.35 -30.40
N ASP A 122 16.30 -5.37 -29.98
CA ASP A 122 16.95 -5.25 -28.66
C ASP A 122 15.95 -5.09 -27.47
N ASP A 123 14.70 -5.57 -27.64
CA ASP A 123 13.58 -5.51 -26.68
C ASP A 123 13.37 -6.86 -25.94
N ASP A 124 14.46 -7.57 -25.62
CA ASP A 124 14.47 -8.81 -24.82
C ASP A 124 14.06 -8.59 -23.35
N ASP A 125 13.96 -7.32 -22.92
CA ASP A 125 13.58 -6.85 -21.57
C ASP A 125 12.06 -7.00 -21.27
N GLU A 126 11.27 -7.33 -22.29
CA GLU A 126 9.82 -7.17 -22.30
C GLU A 126 9.01 -8.29 -21.62
N LEU A 127 9.66 -9.46 -21.40
CA LEU A 127 9.11 -10.61 -20.68
C LEU A 127 9.77 -10.84 -19.32
N LEU A 128 10.65 -9.93 -18.89
CA LEU A 128 11.29 -10.07 -17.59
C LEU A 128 10.27 -9.88 -16.46
N PRO A 129 10.39 -10.67 -15.37
CA PRO A 129 9.54 -10.48 -14.20
C PRO A 129 9.71 -9.06 -13.67
N LYS A 130 8.64 -8.27 -13.74
CA LYS A 130 8.62 -6.92 -13.18
C LYS A 130 8.33 -7.00 -11.69
N ARG A 131 9.10 -6.24 -10.89
CA ARG A 131 8.82 -6.10 -9.47
C ARG A 131 7.77 -5.03 -9.26
N PHE A 132 6.92 -5.24 -8.27
CA PHE A 132 5.94 -4.24 -7.87
C PHE A 132 6.05 -3.95 -6.38
N PHE A 133 5.60 -2.75 -6.04
CA PHE A 133 5.34 -2.33 -4.67
C PHE A 133 3.92 -1.77 -4.60
N ALA A 134 3.21 -2.13 -3.53
CA ALA A 134 1.89 -1.61 -3.22
C ALA A 134 1.81 -1.29 -1.73
N ALA A 135 1.36 -0.09 -1.41
CA ALA A 135 1.11 0.30 -0.04
C ALA A 135 -0.22 1.03 0.07
N GLY A 136 -0.98 0.77 1.13
CA GLY A 136 -2.25 1.46 1.31
C GLY A 136 -2.80 1.38 2.72
N LEU A 137 -3.63 2.36 3.03
CA LEU A 137 -4.48 2.41 4.22
C LEU A 137 -5.92 2.19 3.78
N SER A 138 -6.63 1.29 4.45
CA SER A 138 -8.06 1.06 4.26
C SER A 138 -8.76 1.08 5.61
N MET A 139 -9.91 1.74 5.68
CA MET A 139 -10.69 1.87 6.89
C MET A 139 -12.18 1.64 6.61
N VAL A 140 -12.85 0.93 7.52
CA VAL A 140 -14.30 0.88 7.63
C VAL A 140 -14.67 1.05 9.10
N ILE A 141 -15.58 1.97 9.42
CA ILE A 141 -16.06 2.19 10.79
C ILE A 141 -17.58 2.10 10.81
N HIS A 142 -18.12 1.26 11.69
CA HIS A 142 -19.55 1.10 11.94
C HIS A 142 -19.90 1.62 13.35
N PRO A 143 -20.55 2.79 13.45
CA PRO A 143 -21.09 3.28 14.71
C PRO A 143 -22.26 2.43 15.23
N VAL A 144 -22.46 2.41 16.55
CA VAL A 144 -23.63 1.78 17.18
C VAL A 144 -24.91 2.57 16.90
N ASN A 145 -24.82 3.91 16.92
CA ASN A 145 -25.97 4.78 16.74
C ASN A 145 -26.42 4.79 15.27
N PRO A 146 -27.68 4.44 14.94
CA PRO A 146 -28.17 4.40 13.56
C PRO A 146 -28.21 5.76 12.86
N HIS A 147 -28.13 6.87 13.61
CA HIS A 147 -28.03 8.22 13.07
C HIS A 147 -26.60 8.64 12.73
N CYS A 148 -25.58 7.86 13.15
CA CYS A 148 -24.19 8.08 12.80
C CYS A 148 -23.82 7.14 11.63
N PRO A 149 -23.37 7.68 10.49
CA PRO A 149 -23.17 6.87 9.29
C PRO A 149 -21.94 5.96 9.40
N THR A 150 -22.02 4.80 8.75
CA THR A 150 -20.82 4.03 8.42
C THR A 150 -19.94 4.84 7.47
N THR A 151 -18.63 4.83 7.70
CA THR A 151 -17.67 5.48 6.80
C THR A 151 -16.63 4.49 6.27
N HIS A 152 -16.22 4.70 5.02
CA HIS A 152 -15.14 3.96 4.37
C HIS A 152 -14.14 4.94 3.78
N LEU A 153 -12.85 4.61 3.92
CA LEU A 153 -11.75 5.39 3.36
C LEU A 153 -10.69 4.41 2.86
N ASN A 154 -10.17 4.67 1.66
CA ASN A 154 -9.02 3.95 1.11
C ASN A 154 -8.10 4.95 0.42
N TYR A 155 -6.81 4.90 0.75
CA TYR A 155 -5.75 5.55 -0.02
C TYR A 155 -4.66 4.54 -0.29
N ARG A 156 -4.30 4.37 -1.55
CA ARG A 156 -3.29 3.40 -1.96
C ARG A 156 -2.36 3.95 -3.04
N TYR A 157 -1.13 3.48 -2.99
CA TYR A 157 -0.08 3.70 -3.96
C TYR A 157 0.35 2.37 -4.54
N PHE A 158 0.66 2.38 -5.83
CA PHE A 158 1.16 1.24 -6.55
C PHE A 158 2.25 1.68 -7.51
N GLU A 159 3.38 0.96 -7.54
CA GLU A 159 4.45 1.16 -8.50
C GLU A 159 4.96 -0.17 -9.07
N VAL A 160 5.45 -0.13 -10.30
CA VAL A 160 6.12 -1.24 -10.97
C VAL A 160 7.44 -0.74 -11.52
N GLY A 161 8.50 -1.52 -11.31
CA GLY A 161 9.84 -1.23 -11.79
C GLY A 161 10.53 -2.48 -12.31
N ARG A 162 11.68 -2.25 -12.96
CA ARG A 162 12.60 -3.31 -13.35
C ARG A 162 13.21 -3.97 -12.12
N ARG A 163 13.66 -5.21 -12.30
CA ARG A 163 14.48 -5.87 -11.30
C ARG A 163 15.85 -5.20 -11.33
N ALA A 164 16.29 -4.63 -10.21
CA ALA A 164 17.67 -4.17 -10.09
C ALA A 164 18.61 -5.33 -10.48
N GLY A 165 19.65 -5.02 -11.27
CA GLY A 165 20.65 -6.01 -11.70
C GLY A 165 21.22 -6.79 -10.51
N GLN A 166 21.77 -7.99 -10.74
CA GLN A 166 22.37 -8.82 -9.68
C GLN A 166 23.45 -8.03 -8.92
N GLY A 167 23.06 -7.46 -7.78
CA GLY A 167 23.87 -6.72 -6.82
C GLY A 167 23.36 -7.01 -5.41
N GLU A 168 24.18 -6.74 -4.40
CA GLU A 168 24.07 -7.30 -3.04
C GLU A 168 22.83 -6.83 -2.24
N ASP A 169 22.05 -5.87 -2.76
CA ASP A 169 20.87 -5.30 -2.11
C ASP A 169 19.57 -5.69 -2.85
N GLU A 170 19.07 -6.91 -2.61
CA GLU A 170 17.86 -7.47 -3.27
C GLU A 170 16.54 -6.70 -3.01
N ASP A 171 16.58 -5.70 -2.14
CA ASP A 171 15.45 -4.86 -1.72
C ASP A 171 15.42 -3.48 -2.42
N GLU A 172 16.45 -3.12 -3.20
CA GLU A 172 16.50 -1.84 -3.89
C GLU A 172 15.77 -1.93 -5.25
N LEU A 173 14.63 -1.24 -5.36
CA LEU A 173 13.94 -1.03 -6.63
C LEU A 173 14.53 0.20 -7.33
N GLU A 174 14.87 0.06 -8.62
CA GLU A 174 15.10 1.18 -9.53
C GLU A 174 13.90 2.16 -9.52
N GLU A 175 14.06 3.31 -10.17
CA GLU A 175 12.95 4.25 -10.33
C GLU A 175 11.74 3.57 -11.00
N PRO A 176 10.50 3.89 -10.55
CA PRO A 176 9.32 3.21 -11.04
C PRO A 176 9.04 3.54 -12.51
N GLU A 177 8.88 2.52 -13.34
CA GLU A 177 8.49 2.68 -14.75
C GLU A 177 7.06 3.19 -14.89
N CYS A 178 6.19 2.75 -13.99
CA CYS A 178 4.83 3.25 -13.90
C CYS A 178 4.33 3.20 -12.45
N TRP A 179 3.45 4.14 -12.13
CA TRP A 179 2.86 4.24 -10.79
C TRP A 179 1.48 4.86 -10.85
N CYS A 180 0.67 4.62 -9.82
CA CYS A 180 -0.63 5.26 -9.64
C CYS A 180 -0.98 5.43 -8.16
N ILE A 181 -1.90 6.35 -7.91
CA ILE A 181 -2.55 6.56 -6.61
C ILE A 181 -4.05 6.35 -6.81
N GLY A 182 -4.75 5.85 -5.80
CA GLY A 182 -6.22 5.77 -5.83
C GLY A 182 -6.85 5.54 -4.48
#